data_AF-D3Z7S7-F1
#
_entry.id   AF-D3Z7S7-F1
#
_cell.length_a   1.000
_cell.length_b   1.000
_cell.length_c   1.000
_cell.angle_alpha   90.00
_cell.angle_beta   90.00
_cell.angle_gamma   90.00
#
_symmetry.space_group_name_H-M   'P 1'
#
loop_
_entity.id
_entity.type
_entity.pdbx_description
1 polymer ?
#
loop_
_entity_poly.entity_id
_entity_poly.type
_entity_poly.pdbx_seq_one_letter_code
_entity_poly.pdbx_strand_id
1 'polypeptide(L)'
;MRDGACKLLAACSQREQALEATKSLLVCNSRILSYMGELQRRKEAQVLEKTGRRPSDSVQPAQHSPCRGRVCISDLRIPLMWKDTEYFKNKGDLHRWAVFLLLQIGEQIQDTEMVLVDRTLTDISFQNNVLFAEAEPDFELRLELYGACVEEEGALAGAPKRLATKLSSSLGRSSGKRVRASLDSAGASGNSPVLLPTPAVGGPRFHLLAHTTLTLEEVQDGFRTHDLTLTSH
;
A
#
# COMPACT_ATOMS: atom_id res chain seq x y z
N MET A 1 -6.21 -8.21 12.08
CA MET A 1 -6.50 -7.08 11.16
C MET A 1 -6.50 -7.52 9.71
N ARG A 2 -5.37 -7.92 9.13
CA ARG A 2 -5.27 -8.39 7.73
C ARG A 2 -6.34 -9.41 7.31
N ASP A 3 -6.50 -10.51 8.06
CA ASP A 3 -7.51 -11.53 7.74
C ASP A 3 -8.94 -11.00 7.81
N GLY A 4 -9.20 -10.01 8.66
CA GLY A 4 -10.48 -9.31 8.73
C GLY A 4 -10.76 -8.51 7.47
N ALA A 5 -9.77 -7.76 6.98
CA ALA A 5 -9.86 -7.03 5.71
C ALA A 5 -10.07 -7.98 4.52
N CYS A 6 -9.39 -9.12 4.48
CA CYS A 6 -9.59 -10.14 3.44
C CYS A 6 -11.01 -10.72 3.45
N LYS A 7 -11.55 -11.03 4.63
CA LYS A 7 -12.93 -11.52 4.77
C LYS A 7 -13.96 -10.46 4.39
N LEU A 8 -13.72 -9.20 4.76
CA LEU A 8 -14.58 -8.09 4.41
C LEU A 8 -14.59 -7.88 2.88
N LEU A 9 -13.42 -7.88 2.25
CA LEU A 9 -13.29 -7.79 0.79
C LEU A 9 -14.05 -8.92 0.08
N ALA A 10 -13.96 -10.16 0.58
CA ALA A 10 -14.70 -11.29 0.02
C ALA A 10 -16.23 -11.20 0.21
N ALA A 11 -16.70 -10.39 1.17
CA ALA A 11 -18.11 -10.15 1.43
C ALA A 11 -18.66 -8.89 0.73
N CYS A 12 -17.80 -8.05 0.15
CA CYS A 12 -18.21 -6.83 -0.53
C CYS A 12 -19.07 -7.15 -1.76
N SER A 13 -20.26 -6.55 -1.82
CA SER A 13 -21.14 -6.61 -3.00
C SER A 13 -21.08 -5.32 -3.83
N GLN A 14 -20.70 -4.21 -3.20
CA GLN A 14 -20.53 -2.92 -3.86
C GLN A 14 -19.05 -2.62 -4.11
N ARG A 15 -18.78 -1.95 -5.23
CA ARG A 15 -17.41 -1.65 -5.67
C ARG A 15 -16.68 -0.68 -4.75
N GLU A 16 -17.37 0.32 -4.21
CA GLU A 16 -16.81 1.28 -3.27
C GLU A 16 -16.44 0.62 -1.94
N GLN A 17 -17.28 -0.29 -1.45
CA GLN A 17 -16.97 -1.10 -0.27
C GLN A 17 -15.73 -1.98 -0.51
N ALA A 18 -15.65 -2.60 -1.69
CA ALA A 18 -14.48 -3.41 -2.07
C ALA A 18 -13.20 -2.57 -2.16
N LEU A 19 -13.28 -1.32 -2.64
CA LEU A 19 -12.14 -0.40 -2.65
C LEU A 19 -11.66 -0.06 -1.25
N GLU A 20 -12.55 0.29 -0.33
CA GLU A 20 -12.15 0.61 1.05
C GLU A 20 -11.54 -0.61 1.76
N ALA A 21 -12.07 -1.80 1.47
CA ALA A 21 -11.53 -3.06 1.95
C ALA A 21 -10.12 -3.34 1.39
N THR A 22 -9.91 -3.12 0.09
CA THR A 22 -8.60 -3.25 -0.56
C THR A 22 -7.61 -2.23 0.00
N LYS A 23 -8.01 -0.96 0.17
CA LYS A 23 -7.17 0.07 0.78
C LYS A 23 -6.75 -0.35 2.18
N SER A 24 -7.70 -0.78 3.01
CA SER A 24 -7.43 -1.29 4.36
C SER A 24 -6.44 -2.45 4.35
N LEU A 25 -6.58 -3.38 3.39
CA LEU A 25 -5.67 -4.50 3.22
C LEU A 25 -4.27 -4.04 2.80
N LEU A 26 -4.16 -3.07 1.87
CA LEU A 26 -2.89 -2.50 1.41
C LEU A 26 -2.15 -1.83 2.58
N VAL A 27 -2.81 -0.92 3.31
CA VAL A 27 -2.24 -0.23 4.48
C VAL A 27 -1.82 -1.24 5.54
N CYS A 28 -2.65 -2.26 5.81
CA CYS A 28 -2.30 -3.34 6.74
C CYS A 28 -1.05 -4.11 6.31
N ASN A 29 -0.92 -4.44 5.02
CA ASN A 29 0.24 -5.14 4.51
C ASN A 29 1.50 -4.27 4.64
N SER A 30 1.43 -2.98 4.31
CA SER A 30 2.55 -2.03 4.48
C SER A 30 2.99 -1.96 5.95
N ARG A 31 2.03 -1.86 6.89
CA ARG A 31 2.32 -1.91 8.34
C ARG A 31 3.02 -3.21 8.76
N ILE A 32 2.53 -4.36 8.30
CA ILE A 32 3.13 -5.66 8.64
C ILE A 32 4.56 -5.75 8.12
N LEU A 33 4.81 -5.35 6.87
CA LEU A 33 6.14 -5.38 6.28
C LEU A 33 7.11 -4.46 7.03
N SER A 34 6.67 -3.26 7.41
CA SER A 34 7.45 -2.32 8.20
C SER A 34 7.85 -2.91 9.56
N TYR A 35 6.89 -3.44 10.33
CA TYR A 35 7.16 -4.06 11.62
C TYR A 35 8.01 -5.33 11.53
N MET A 36 7.84 -6.11 10.46
CA MET A 36 8.69 -7.29 10.22
C MET A 36 10.15 -6.88 9.97
N GLY A 37 10.38 -5.82 9.18
CA GLY A 37 11.71 -5.28 8.94
C GLY A 37 12.38 -4.78 10.21
N GLU A 38 11.65 -4.03 11.04
CA GLU A 38 12.10 -3.60 12.37
C GLU A 38 12.47 -4.77 13.28
N LEU A 39 11.59 -5.76 13.37
CA LEU A 39 11.82 -6.96 14.18
C LEU A 39 13.09 -7.69 13.73
N GLN A 40 13.31 -7.78 12.42
CA GLN A 40 14.52 -8.38 11.86
C GLN A 40 15.78 -7.58 12.25
N ARG A 41 15.78 -6.25 12.08
CA ARG A 41 16.91 -5.39 12.50
C ARG A 41 17.24 -5.55 13.98
N ARG A 42 16.23 -5.62 14.86
CA ARG A 42 16.43 -5.85 16.30
C ARG A 42 17.03 -7.21 16.60
N LYS A 43 16.61 -8.26 15.89
CA LYS A 43 17.19 -9.60 16.04
C LYS A 43 18.65 -9.64 15.61
N GLU A 44 18.98 -9.00 14.49
CA GLU A 44 20.36 -8.92 13.99
C GLU A 44 21.27 -8.18 14.98
N ALA A 45 20.82 -7.05 15.54
CA ALA A 45 21.54 -6.32 16.58
C ALA A 45 21.80 -7.17 17.83
N GLN A 46 20.79 -7.90 18.33
CA GLN A 46 20.95 -8.78 19.49
C GLN A 46 21.94 -9.94 19.24
N VAL A 47 21.99 -10.48 18.02
CA VAL A 47 22.95 -11.54 17.66
C VAL A 47 24.37 -10.96 17.62
N LEU A 48 24.55 -9.77 17.06
CA LEU A 48 25.84 -9.09 17.01
C LEU A 48 26.38 -8.78 18.41
N GLU A 49 25.54 -8.26 19.31
CA GLU A 49 25.90 -8.00 20.70
C GLU A 49 26.30 -9.28 21.46
N LYS A 50 25.62 -10.40 21.21
CA LYS A 50 25.97 -11.70 21.83
C LYS A 50 27.28 -12.28 21.31
N THR A 51 27.66 -11.96 20.07
CA THR A 51 28.89 -12.45 19.43
C THR A 51 30.11 -11.57 19.76
N GLY A 52 29.88 -10.31 20.14
CA GLY A 52 30.94 -9.30 20.36
C GLY A 52 31.44 -9.10 21.79
N ARG A 53 30.97 -9.84 22.81
CA ARG A 53 31.39 -9.59 24.21
C ARG A 53 32.82 -10.06 24.50
N ARG A 54 33.79 -9.14 24.45
CA ARG A 54 34.90 -9.08 25.42
C ARG A 54 34.55 -8.04 26.50
N PRO A 55 34.69 -8.35 27.79
CA PRO A 55 34.42 -7.39 28.86
C PRO A 55 35.62 -6.45 28.99
N SER A 56 35.50 -5.24 28.45
CA SER A 56 36.35 -4.13 28.85
C SER A 56 35.45 -3.04 29.41
N ASP A 57 35.53 -2.88 30.73
CA ASP A 57 34.96 -1.77 31.50
C ASP A 57 35.53 -0.45 30.97
N SER A 58 34.81 0.18 30.07
CA SER A 58 34.91 1.62 29.84
C SER A 58 33.49 2.16 29.92
N VAL A 59 33.22 2.90 30.98
CA VAL A 59 31.99 3.67 31.14
C VAL A 59 31.95 4.66 29.98
N GLN A 60 31.22 4.30 28.92
CA GLN A 60 30.99 5.20 27.81
C GLN A 60 30.28 6.44 28.36
N PRO A 61 30.74 7.66 28.03
CA PRO A 61 30.02 8.86 28.43
C PRO A 61 28.59 8.77 27.90
N ALA A 62 27.62 9.26 28.68
CA ALA A 62 26.22 9.28 28.28
C ALA A 62 26.11 9.96 26.90
N GLN A 63 25.98 9.13 25.86
CA GLN A 63 25.85 9.60 24.49
C GLN A 63 24.50 10.32 24.44
N HIS A 64 24.54 11.65 24.29
CA HIS A 64 23.32 12.42 24.14
C HIS A 64 22.58 11.90 22.91
N SER A 65 21.41 11.30 23.11
CA SER A 65 20.54 10.93 22.01
C SER A 65 19.90 12.21 21.44
N PRO A 66 19.73 12.32 20.11
CA PRO A 66 18.99 13.42 19.53
C PRO A 66 17.59 13.54 20.15
N CYS A 67 17.07 14.77 20.22
CA CYS A 67 15.71 14.98 20.70
C CYS A 67 14.71 14.54 19.63
N ARG A 68 13.68 13.80 20.05
CA ARG A 68 12.55 13.46 19.18
C ARG A 68 11.53 14.59 19.15
N GLY A 69 10.90 14.73 18.00
CA GLY A 69 9.89 15.75 17.73
C GLY A 69 8.57 15.17 17.25
N ARG A 70 7.59 16.06 17.12
CA ARG A 70 6.29 15.77 16.52
C ARG A 70 6.24 16.39 15.13
N VAL A 71 5.93 15.59 14.11
CA VAL A 71 5.72 16.08 12.74
C VAL A 71 4.23 15.98 12.43
N CYS A 72 3.62 17.10 12.07
CA CYS A 72 2.21 17.16 11.69
C CYS A 72 2.11 17.59 10.23
N ILE A 73 1.25 16.91 9.48
CA ILE A 73 0.95 17.22 8.09
C ILE A 73 -0.53 17.58 8.03
N SER A 74 -0.85 18.73 7.46
CA SER A 74 -2.21 19.21 7.25
C SER A 74 -2.40 19.71 5.83
N ASP A 75 -3.66 19.92 5.44
CA ASP A 75 -4.04 20.62 4.21
C ASP A 75 -3.41 20.06 2.94
N LEU A 76 -3.30 18.73 2.87
CA LEU A 76 -2.75 18.03 1.71
C LEU A 76 -3.67 18.23 0.51
N ARG A 77 -3.13 18.83 -0.55
CA ARG A 77 -3.86 19.14 -1.77
C ARG A 77 -3.03 18.82 -3.01
N ILE A 78 -3.64 18.14 -3.98
CA ILE A 78 -3.04 17.80 -5.27
C ILE A 78 -3.85 18.48 -6.36
N PRO A 79 -3.35 19.55 -6.99
CA PRO A 79 -4.00 20.17 -8.14
C PRO A 79 -4.12 19.19 -9.30
N LEU A 80 -5.27 19.20 -9.99
CA LEU A 80 -5.54 18.36 -11.15
C LEU A 80 -5.56 19.20 -12.42
N MET A 81 -4.88 18.71 -13.46
CA MET A 81 -4.85 19.34 -14.78
C MET A 81 -5.48 18.39 -15.80
N TRP A 82 -6.78 18.53 -16.01
CA TRP A 82 -7.51 17.77 -17.02
C TRP A 82 -7.17 18.26 -18.41
N LYS A 83 -7.03 17.35 -19.37
CA LYS A 83 -6.93 17.74 -20.78
C LYS A 83 -8.31 18.17 -21.28
N ASP A 84 -8.36 19.17 -22.15
CA ASP A 84 -9.60 19.63 -22.79
C ASP A 84 -10.38 18.47 -23.44
N THR A 85 -9.67 17.49 -23.99
CA THR A 85 -10.29 16.30 -24.59
C THR A 85 -11.05 15.46 -23.57
N GLU A 86 -10.56 15.35 -22.34
CA GLU A 86 -11.19 14.56 -21.26
C GLU A 86 -12.36 15.33 -20.63
N TYR A 87 -12.22 16.66 -20.51
CA TYR A 87 -13.26 17.53 -19.97
C TYR A 87 -14.46 17.66 -20.93
N PHE A 88 -14.22 17.97 -22.21
CA PHE A 88 -15.29 18.34 -23.15
C PHE A 88 -15.89 17.18 -23.96
N LYS A 89 -15.16 16.07 -24.22
CA LYS A 89 -15.62 15.05 -25.18
C LYS A 89 -16.39 13.88 -24.55
N ASN A 90 -16.23 13.62 -23.25
CA ASN A 90 -16.80 12.43 -22.60
C ASN A 90 -18.15 12.71 -21.90
N LYS A 91 -19.18 13.19 -22.60
CA LYS A 91 -20.44 13.66 -21.96
C LYS A 91 -21.24 12.60 -21.16
N GLY A 92 -20.81 11.34 -21.09
CA GLY A 92 -21.49 10.25 -20.36
C GLY A 92 -20.67 9.59 -19.24
N ASP A 93 -19.36 9.39 -19.45
CA ASP A 93 -18.52 8.60 -18.53
C ASP A 93 -17.71 9.53 -17.62
N LEU A 94 -18.17 9.65 -16.37
CA LEU A 94 -17.37 10.23 -15.30
C LEU A 94 -16.34 9.17 -14.91
N HIS A 95 -15.16 9.19 -15.52
CA HIS A 95 -14.06 8.31 -15.11
C HIS A 95 -13.76 8.59 -13.64
N ARG A 96 -14.29 7.74 -12.76
CA ARG A 96 -14.09 7.85 -11.32
C ARG A 96 -12.83 7.09 -10.98
N TRP A 97 -11.90 7.79 -10.34
CA TRP A 97 -10.71 7.21 -9.73
C TRP A 97 -10.88 7.23 -8.22
N ALA A 98 -10.51 6.15 -7.56
CA ALA A 98 -10.36 6.14 -6.11
C ALA A 98 -8.90 6.43 -5.80
N VAL A 99 -8.63 7.43 -4.97
CA VAL A 99 -7.27 7.89 -4.65
C VAL A 99 -7.12 8.06 -3.15
N PHE A 100 -5.95 7.68 -2.61
CA PHE A 100 -5.55 7.98 -1.23
C PHE A 100 -4.03 8.11 -1.13
N LEU A 101 -3.56 8.77 -0.07
CA LEU A 101 -2.15 8.85 0.30
C LEU A 101 -1.82 7.90 1.45
N LEU A 102 -0.69 7.20 1.32
CA LEU A 102 0.02 6.53 2.40
C LEU A 102 1.20 7.41 2.84
N LEU A 103 1.30 7.68 4.14
CA LEU A 103 2.36 8.49 4.74
C LEU A 103 3.19 7.62 5.69
N GLN A 104 4.51 7.69 5.56
CA GLN A 104 5.42 6.90 6.36
C GLN A 104 6.57 7.73 6.92
N ILE A 105 6.80 7.64 8.23
CA ILE A 105 8.04 8.06 8.89
C ILE A 105 8.59 6.87 9.68
N GLY A 106 9.73 6.34 9.24
CA GLY A 106 10.31 5.14 9.84
C GLY A 106 9.32 3.98 9.86
N GLU A 107 8.91 3.56 11.05
CA GLU A 107 7.98 2.45 11.30
C GLU A 107 6.51 2.89 11.39
N GLN A 108 6.26 4.19 11.54
CA GLN A 108 4.92 4.75 11.63
C GLN A 108 4.33 4.89 10.23
N ILE A 109 3.21 4.20 9.99
CA ILE A 109 2.47 4.26 8.73
C ILE A 109 1.04 4.74 8.99
N GLN A 110 0.71 5.86 8.36
CA GLN A 110 -0.60 6.50 8.38
C GLN A 110 -1.17 6.57 6.97
N ASP A 111 -2.48 6.71 6.86
CA ASP A 111 -3.18 6.84 5.59
C ASP A 111 -4.25 7.92 5.68
N THR A 112 -4.54 8.53 4.54
CA THR A 112 -5.65 9.47 4.39
C THR A 112 -6.94 8.74 4.02
N GLU A 113 -8.08 9.42 4.08
CA GLU A 113 -9.33 8.95 3.53
C GLU A 113 -9.23 8.67 2.03
N MET A 114 -10.07 7.75 1.53
CA MET A 114 -10.18 7.52 0.09
C MET A 114 -11.10 8.57 -0.52
N VAL A 115 -10.61 9.24 -1.56
CA VAL A 115 -11.35 10.26 -2.30
C VAL A 115 -11.71 9.72 -3.67
N LEU A 116 -12.97 9.89 -4.07
CA LEU A 116 -13.42 9.63 -5.44
C LEU A 116 -13.18 10.87 -6.28
N VAL A 117 -12.41 10.72 -7.34
CA VAL A 117 -11.96 11.79 -8.22
C VAL A 117 -12.62 11.61 -9.58
N ASP A 118 -13.30 12.66 -10.04
CA ASP A 118 -13.80 12.76 -11.40
C ASP A 118 -13.37 14.09 -12.02
N ARG A 119 -13.65 14.25 -13.32
CA ARG A 119 -13.30 15.44 -14.11
C ARG A 119 -13.90 16.76 -13.61
N THR A 120 -14.83 16.74 -12.67
CA THR A 120 -15.43 17.96 -12.10
C THR A 120 -14.55 18.56 -11.00
N LEU A 121 -13.63 17.79 -10.44
CA LEU A 121 -12.70 18.25 -9.40
C LEU A 121 -11.51 18.98 -10.01
N THR A 122 -11.16 20.15 -9.49
CA THR A 122 -9.93 20.88 -9.85
C THR A 122 -8.72 20.43 -9.05
N ASP A 123 -8.96 19.72 -7.95
CA ASP A 123 -7.94 19.31 -7.00
C ASP A 123 -8.47 18.17 -6.12
N ILE A 124 -7.53 17.39 -5.59
CA ILE A 124 -7.78 16.39 -4.54
C ILE A 124 -7.35 17.00 -3.22
N SER A 125 -8.28 17.19 -2.29
CA SER A 125 -8.01 17.68 -0.94
C SER A 125 -8.25 16.59 0.10
N PHE A 126 -7.29 16.36 0.99
CA PHE A 126 -7.44 15.46 2.12
C PHE A 126 -7.65 16.28 3.40
N GLN A 127 -8.73 16.00 4.13
CA GLN A 127 -9.16 16.75 5.31
C GLN A 127 -8.43 16.33 6.57
N ASN A 128 -7.91 15.10 6.61
CA ASN A 128 -7.31 14.56 7.83
C ASN A 128 -5.90 15.08 8.05
N ASN A 129 -5.66 15.59 9.26
CA ASN A 129 -4.32 15.91 9.73
C ASN A 129 -3.61 14.64 10.20
N VAL A 130 -2.37 14.45 9.76
CA VAL A 130 -1.57 13.27 10.10
C VAL A 130 -0.48 13.67 11.08
N LEU A 131 -0.46 13.04 12.25
CA LEU A 131 0.52 13.30 13.31
C LEU A 131 1.45 12.10 13.50
N PHE A 132 2.75 12.36 13.40
CA PHE A 132 3.83 11.48 13.81
C PHE A 132 4.40 12.00 15.13
N ALA A 133 4.29 11.20 16.19
CA ALA A 133 4.61 11.66 17.56
C ALA A 133 6.10 11.57 17.90
N GLU A 134 6.80 10.64 17.24
CA GLU A 134 8.17 10.22 17.57
C GLU A 134 9.04 10.27 16.30
N ALA A 135 9.23 11.47 15.75
CA ALA A 135 10.11 11.69 14.60
C ALA A 135 11.54 12.00 15.09
N GLU A 136 12.53 11.32 14.52
CA GLU A 136 13.94 11.66 14.70
C GLU A 136 14.30 12.93 13.91
N PRO A 137 15.35 13.69 14.26
CA PRO A 137 15.73 14.90 13.53
C PRO A 137 16.09 14.70 12.05
N ASP A 138 16.55 13.50 11.70
CA ASP A 138 16.89 13.05 10.34
C ASP A 138 15.74 12.28 9.68
N PHE A 139 14.49 12.53 10.09
CA PHE A 139 13.34 11.83 9.53
C PHE A 139 13.22 12.02 8.02
N GLU A 140 12.78 10.95 7.37
CA GLU A 140 12.28 10.98 6.00
C GLU A 140 10.79 10.65 6.03
N LEU A 141 9.97 11.64 5.67
CA LEU A 141 8.55 11.48 5.46
C LEU A 141 8.31 11.09 4.00
N ARG A 142 7.94 9.84 3.78
CA ARG A 142 7.55 9.33 2.46
C ARG A 142 6.04 9.47 2.26
N LEU A 143 5.65 10.13 1.17
CA LEU A 143 4.26 10.20 0.71
C LEU A 143 4.12 9.36 -0.56
N GLU A 144 3.15 8.45 -0.55
CA GLU A 144 2.85 7.56 -1.67
C GLU A 144 1.38 7.73 -2.08
N LEU A 145 1.16 8.18 -3.32
CA LEU A 145 -0.16 8.37 -3.91
C LEU A 145 -0.60 7.08 -4.59
N TYR A 146 -1.66 6.48 -4.08
CA TYR A 146 -2.26 5.28 -4.63
C TYR A 146 -3.55 5.60 -5.37
N GLY A 147 -3.76 4.96 -6.53
CA GLY A 147 -4.96 5.11 -7.33
C GLY A 147 -5.51 3.79 -7.86
N ALA A 148 -6.84 3.72 -7.97
CA ALA A 148 -7.55 2.62 -8.60
C ALA A 148 -8.68 3.17 -9.48
N CYS A 149 -8.81 2.66 -10.70
CA CYS A 149 -9.98 2.96 -11.53
C CYS A 149 -11.24 2.37 -10.86
N VAL A 150 -12.35 3.10 -10.83
CA VAL A 150 -13.63 2.63 -10.27
C VAL A 150 -14.49 1.96 -11.36
N GLU A 151 -14.30 2.33 -12.62
CA GLU A 151 -15.07 1.80 -13.76
C GLU A 151 -14.61 0.40 -14.22
N GLU A 152 -15.53 -0.27 -14.89
CA GLU A 152 -15.56 -1.69 -15.22
C GLU A 152 -14.45 -2.11 -16.20
N GLU A 153 -13.63 -3.10 -15.83
CA GLU A 153 -12.79 -3.90 -16.74
C GLU A 153 -13.68 -4.86 -17.59
N GLY A 154 -14.79 -4.32 -18.11
CA GLY A 154 -15.84 -5.03 -18.85
C GLY A 154 -16.29 -4.30 -20.13
N ALA A 155 -16.00 -3.00 -20.26
CA ALA A 155 -16.36 -2.22 -21.45
C ALA A 155 -15.38 -2.36 -22.64
N LEU A 156 -14.27 -3.11 -22.47
CA LEU A 156 -13.38 -3.54 -23.57
C LEU A 156 -13.38 -5.07 -23.80
N ALA A 157 -14.22 -5.83 -23.09
CA ALA A 157 -14.42 -7.27 -23.32
C ALA A 157 -15.59 -7.57 -24.28
N GLY A 158 -15.98 -6.59 -25.10
CA GLY A 158 -17.07 -6.70 -26.07
C GLY A 158 -16.59 -6.99 -27.49
N ALA A 159 -16.21 -8.24 -27.79
CA ALA A 159 -16.39 -8.78 -29.13
C ALA A 159 -17.23 -10.07 -29.04
N PRO A 160 -18.37 -10.16 -29.76
CA PRO A 160 -19.32 -11.25 -29.61
C PRO A 160 -18.98 -12.45 -30.49
N LYS A 161 -19.20 -13.65 -29.93
CA LYS A 161 -19.63 -14.90 -30.60
C LYS A 161 -18.74 -15.48 -31.72
N ARG A 162 -18.40 -16.77 -31.47
CA ARG A 162 -18.23 -17.89 -32.42
C ARG A 162 -16.86 -18.00 -33.10
N LEU A 163 -16.11 -19.03 -32.71
CA LEU A 163 -15.83 -20.24 -33.51
C LEU A 163 -14.69 -21.03 -32.86
N ALA A 164 -15.05 -22.09 -32.12
CA ALA A 164 -14.25 -23.29 -31.82
C ALA A 164 -15.10 -24.17 -30.88
N THR A 165 -16.26 -24.64 -31.32
CA THR A 165 -16.40 -26.02 -31.81
C THR A 165 -15.39 -27.01 -31.21
N LYS A 166 -15.96 -27.97 -30.48
CA LYS A 166 -15.54 -29.37 -30.36
C LYS A 166 -14.39 -29.65 -29.40
N LEU A 167 -14.73 -29.94 -28.14
CA LEU A 167 -14.33 -31.18 -27.44
C LEU A 167 -15.42 -31.57 -26.42
N SER A 168 -16.64 -31.82 -26.90
CA SER A 168 -17.66 -32.57 -26.14
C SER A 168 -17.70 -34.01 -26.66
N SER A 169 -16.84 -34.86 -26.09
CA SER A 169 -16.86 -36.33 -26.12
C SER A 169 -15.62 -36.75 -25.33
N SER A 170 -15.64 -37.54 -24.27
CA SER A 170 -16.60 -38.55 -23.84
C SER A 170 -16.26 -38.94 -22.40
N LEU A 171 -17.28 -39.42 -21.69
CA LEU A 171 -17.28 -40.60 -20.81
C LEU A 171 -15.96 -40.99 -20.13
N GLY A 172 -15.91 -40.83 -18.81
CA GLY A 172 -14.93 -41.49 -17.95
C GLY A 172 -15.41 -41.56 -16.51
N ARG A 173 -16.17 -42.62 -16.17
CA ARG A 173 -16.55 -42.98 -14.80
C ARG A 173 -15.33 -43.65 -14.14
N SER A 174 -14.85 -43.15 -13.00
CA SER A 174 -14.33 -44.02 -11.94
C SER A 174 -14.13 -43.29 -10.60
N SER A 175 -14.51 -44.02 -9.55
CA SER A 175 -14.41 -43.77 -8.13
C SER A 175 -13.01 -43.41 -7.62
N GLY A 176 -12.92 -42.68 -6.51
CA GLY A 176 -11.67 -42.60 -5.74
C GLY A 176 -11.68 -41.67 -4.54
N LYS A 177 -11.94 -42.22 -3.36
CA LYS A 177 -11.80 -41.64 -2.01
C LYS A 177 -10.32 -41.34 -1.67
N ARG A 178 -10.05 -40.30 -0.85
CA ARG A 178 -9.00 -40.12 0.22
C ARG A 178 -8.53 -38.64 0.23
N VAL A 179 -8.76 -37.80 1.25
CA VAL A 179 -8.29 -37.76 2.66
C VAL A 179 -6.80 -37.37 2.84
N ARG A 180 -6.62 -36.13 3.35
CA ARG A 180 -5.64 -35.55 4.29
C ARG A 180 -4.12 -35.51 4.01
N ALA A 181 -3.60 -34.28 4.15
CA ALA A 181 -2.46 -33.78 4.95
C ALA A 181 -1.05 -34.38 4.76
N SER A 182 -0.02 -33.52 4.68
CA SER A 182 0.82 -33.13 5.83
C SER A 182 1.98 -32.22 5.41
N LEU A 183 2.45 -31.47 6.41
CA LEU A 183 3.70 -30.72 6.51
C LEU A 183 4.95 -31.50 6.04
N ASP A 184 5.89 -30.77 5.44
CA ASP A 184 7.29 -30.56 5.89
C ASP A 184 8.27 -30.56 4.72
N SER A 185 9.06 -29.48 4.60
CA SER A 185 10.51 -29.56 4.71
C SER A 185 11.13 -28.17 4.59
N ALA A 186 11.80 -27.77 5.67
CA ALA A 186 12.68 -26.62 5.72
C ALA A 186 14.03 -26.95 5.08
N GLY A 187 14.62 -25.97 4.39
CA GLY A 187 16.06 -25.95 4.12
C GLY A 187 16.43 -25.45 2.72
N ALA A 188 16.63 -24.14 2.59
CA ALA A 188 17.77 -23.54 1.87
C ALA A 188 17.64 -22.01 1.81
N SER A 189 18.63 -21.35 2.42
CA SER A 189 19.29 -20.11 2.01
C SER A 189 18.76 -19.35 0.78
N GLY A 190 18.48 -18.06 0.97
CA GLY A 190 18.44 -17.07 -0.11
C GLY A 190 17.52 -15.90 0.24
N ASN A 191 18.10 -14.72 0.42
CA ASN A 191 17.42 -13.42 0.62
C ASN A 191 16.18 -13.26 -0.27
N SER A 192 15.04 -13.67 0.24
CA SER A 192 13.75 -13.40 -0.38
C SER A 192 12.96 -12.59 0.63
N PRO A 193 12.46 -11.39 0.29
CA PRO A 193 11.52 -10.72 1.17
C PRO A 193 10.39 -11.71 1.43
N VAL A 194 10.01 -11.86 2.70
CA VAL A 194 8.90 -12.73 3.08
C VAL A 194 7.65 -12.20 2.38
N LEU A 195 7.33 -12.79 1.23
CA LEU A 195 6.09 -12.53 0.52
C LEU A 195 5.00 -13.12 1.39
N LEU A 196 4.30 -12.26 2.14
CA LEU A 196 3.07 -12.65 2.81
C LEU A 196 2.17 -13.29 1.75
N PRO A 197 1.71 -14.55 1.92
CA PRO A 197 0.84 -15.19 0.95
C PRO A 197 -0.37 -14.30 0.74
N THR A 198 -0.49 -13.66 -0.41
CA THR A 198 -1.66 -12.85 -0.75
C THR A 198 -2.79 -13.85 -0.95
N PRO A 199 -3.82 -13.85 -0.10
CA PRO A 199 -5.00 -14.65 -0.45
C PRO A 199 -5.49 -14.10 -1.79
N ALA A 200 -5.72 -14.98 -2.76
CA ALA A 200 -6.19 -14.62 -4.10
C ALA A 200 -7.67 -14.20 -4.03
N VAL A 201 -7.97 -13.20 -3.20
CA VAL A 201 -9.28 -12.57 -3.12
C VAL A 201 -9.35 -11.63 -4.31
N GLY A 202 -10.19 -11.97 -5.29
CA GLY A 202 -10.52 -11.08 -6.39
C GLY A 202 -11.07 -9.77 -5.84
N GLY A 203 -10.59 -8.64 -6.34
CA GLY A 203 -10.97 -7.32 -5.87
C GLY A 203 -10.26 -6.23 -6.66
N PRO A 204 -10.69 -4.97 -6.51
CA PRO A 204 -10.02 -3.85 -7.15
C PRO A 204 -8.58 -3.74 -6.67
N ARG A 205 -7.70 -3.20 -7.52
CA ARG A 205 -6.28 -3.04 -7.22
C ARG A 205 -5.90 -1.57 -7.23
N PHE A 206 -5.27 -1.14 -6.15
CA PHE A 206 -4.58 0.13 -6.08
C PHE A 206 -3.17 -0.02 -6.64
N HIS A 207 -2.76 0.96 -7.43
CA HIS A 207 -1.42 1.07 -7.98
C HIS A 207 -0.77 2.33 -7.40
N LEU A 208 0.53 2.25 -7.14
CA LEU A 208 1.31 3.44 -6.79
C LEU A 208 1.40 4.32 -8.04
N LEU A 209 0.83 5.52 -7.98
CA LEU A 209 0.83 6.47 -9.08
C LEU A 209 2.04 7.40 -9.01
N ALA A 210 2.33 7.90 -7.81
CA ALA A 210 3.40 8.87 -7.60
C ALA A 210 3.88 8.84 -6.15
N HIS A 211 5.07 9.36 -5.90
CA HIS A 211 5.61 9.49 -4.56
C HIS A 211 6.52 10.71 -4.40
N THR A 212 6.73 11.13 -3.17
CA THR A 212 7.74 12.13 -2.81
C THR A 212 8.28 11.84 -1.40
N THR A 213 9.43 12.43 -1.09
CA THR A 213 10.05 12.32 0.23
C THR A 213 10.34 13.72 0.73
N LEU A 214 9.88 14.03 1.94
CA LEU A 214 10.08 15.29 2.63
C LEU A 214 10.95 15.06 3.87
N THR A 215 11.80 16.01 4.20
CA THR A 215 12.72 15.94 5.34
C THR A 215 12.52 17.14 6.26
N LEU A 216 13.40 17.30 7.25
CA LEU A 216 13.39 18.47 8.13
C LEU A 216 13.53 19.80 7.37
N GLU A 217 14.22 19.81 6.22
CA GLU A 217 14.38 21.01 5.38
C GLU A 217 13.05 21.50 4.79
N GLU A 218 12.04 20.64 4.75
CA GLU A 218 10.71 20.95 4.22
C GLU A 218 9.76 21.55 5.26
N VAL A 219 10.14 21.58 6.53
CA VAL A 219 9.26 22.02 7.63
C VAL A 219 9.10 23.54 7.62
N GLN A 220 7.85 23.99 7.57
CA GLN A 220 7.48 25.41 7.65
C GLN A 220 6.04 25.61 8.13
N ASP A 221 5.73 26.80 8.66
CA ASP A 221 4.42 27.17 9.19
C ASP A 221 3.40 27.60 8.11
N GLY A 222 3.56 27.15 6.86
CA GLY A 222 2.71 27.58 5.75
C GLY A 222 2.69 26.64 4.55
N PHE A 223 1.95 27.00 3.51
CA PHE A 223 1.82 26.18 2.30
C PHE A 223 3.11 26.12 1.49
N ARG A 224 3.50 24.91 1.08
CA ARG A 224 4.60 24.66 0.14
C ARG A 224 4.12 23.73 -0.95
N THR A 225 4.58 23.97 -2.18
CA THR A 225 4.36 23.06 -3.29
C THR A 225 5.55 22.11 -3.39
N HIS A 226 5.24 20.82 -3.53
CA HIS A 226 6.23 19.77 -3.71
C HIS A 226 5.91 19.00 -4.98
N ASP A 227 6.95 18.67 -5.73
CA ASP A 227 6.80 17.83 -6.91
C ASP A 227 6.65 16.37 -6.49
N LEU A 228 5.76 15.66 -7.20
CA LEU A 228 5.58 14.23 -7.08
C LEU A 228 6.34 13.54 -8.21
N THR A 229 7.15 12.54 -7.87
CA THR A 229 7.78 11.66 -8.85
C THR A 229 6.77 10.62 -9.30
N LEU A 230 6.45 10.58 -10.60
CA LEU A 230 5.55 9.58 -11.16
C LEU A 230 6.19 8.19 -11.16
N THR A 231 5.41 7.18 -10.83
CA THR A 231 5.85 5.79 -10.91
C THR A 231 5.72 5.32 -12.36
N SER A 232 6.83 4.97 -13.01
CA SER A 232 6.80 4.43 -14.36
C SER A 232 6.11 3.06 -14.35
N HIS A 233 5.15 2.86 -15.24
CA HIS A 233 4.40 1.62 -15.38
C HIS A 233 4.74 0.89 -16.67
#